data_AF-A0A6P2CTI9-F1
#
_entry.id   AF-A0A6P2CTI9-F1
#
_cell.length_a   1.000
_cell.length_b   1.000
_cell.length_c   1.000
_cell.angle_alpha   90.00
_cell.angle_beta   90.00
_cell.angle_gamma   90.00
#
_symmetry.space_group_name_H-M   'P 1'
#
loop_
_entity.id
_entity.type
_entity.pdbx_description
1 polymer ?
#
loop_
_entity_poly.entity_id
_entity_poly.type
_entity_poly.pdbx_seq_one_letter_code
_entity_poly.pdbx_strand_id
1 'polypeptide(L)'
;MTFTTEDLGDVPNVTPAGMDEILATDAFGAFAILSASDEAFIQAGNDWQPDEDCRAFLDAHDSDPWLLEHREYGRQFRVARHVTLEQVRQAFHSYLTDGSEWRTGFAWSELQL
;
A
#
# COMPACT_ATOMS: atom_id res chain seq x y z
N MET A 1 12.46 -6.54 6.70
CA MET A 1 11.88 -5.47 5.85
C MET A 1 11.89 -4.16 6.63
N THR A 2 11.90 -3.04 5.93
CA THR A 2 11.79 -1.69 6.50
C THR A 2 10.44 -1.12 6.08
N PHE A 3 9.70 -0.57 7.03
CA PHE A 3 8.43 0.11 6.77
C PHE A 3 8.63 1.61 6.88
N THR A 4 8.41 2.32 5.79
CA THR A 4 8.60 3.77 5.69
C THR A 4 7.25 4.44 5.51
N THR A 5 6.96 5.44 6.32
CA THR A 5 5.75 6.26 6.18
C THR A 5 6.12 7.73 6.14
N GLU A 6 5.19 8.58 5.71
CA GLU A 6 5.45 10.03 5.59
C GLU A 6 5.86 10.64 6.94
N ASP A 7 5.11 10.32 7.98
CA ASP A 7 5.22 10.99 9.28
C ASP A 7 6.21 10.33 10.25
N LEU A 8 6.44 9.01 10.12
CA LEU A 8 7.32 8.26 11.02
C LEU A 8 8.72 8.03 10.44
N GLY A 9 8.90 8.24 9.14
CA GLY A 9 10.14 7.85 8.45
C GLY A 9 10.34 6.34 8.46
N ASP A 10 11.60 5.90 8.60
CA ASP A 10 11.96 4.49 8.50
C ASP A 10 11.80 3.72 9.83
N VAL A 11 11.01 2.65 9.77
CA VAL A 11 10.82 1.68 10.86
C VAL A 11 11.44 0.33 10.45
N PRO A 12 12.68 0.03 10.87
CA PRO A 12 13.35 -1.22 10.51
C PRO A 12 12.79 -2.41 11.32
N ASN A 13 12.85 -3.61 10.74
CA ASN A 13 12.42 -4.86 11.37
C ASN A 13 10.95 -4.82 11.86
N VAL A 14 10.08 -4.20 11.07
CA VAL A 14 8.65 -4.10 11.39
C VAL A 14 8.04 -5.50 11.57
N THR A 15 7.17 -5.65 12.57
CA THR A 15 6.37 -6.86 12.77
C THR A 15 4.97 -6.65 12.20
N PRO A 16 4.21 -7.71 11.89
CA PRO A 16 2.83 -7.57 11.43
C PRO A 16 1.97 -6.72 12.39
N ALA A 17 2.06 -6.99 13.70
CA ALA A 17 1.34 -6.23 14.71
C ALA A 17 1.77 -4.76 14.77
N GLY A 18 3.08 -4.48 14.72
CA GLY A 18 3.58 -3.10 14.72
C GLY A 18 3.17 -2.31 13.47
N MET A 19 3.12 -2.98 12.31
CA MET A 19 2.63 -2.38 11.08
C MET A 19 1.13 -2.07 11.17
N ASP A 20 0.34 -2.98 11.74
CA ASP A 20 -1.09 -2.76 11.99
C ASP A 20 -1.35 -1.60 12.95
N GLU A 21 -0.55 -1.48 14.02
CA GLU A 21 -0.63 -0.35 14.94
C GLU A 21 -0.36 0.98 14.23
N ILE A 22 0.64 1.03 13.35
CA ILE A 22 0.96 2.24 12.58
C ILE A 22 -0.17 2.58 11.60
N LEU A 23 -0.62 1.60 10.81
CA LEU A 23 -1.66 1.80 9.78
C LEU A 23 -3.06 2.04 10.38
N ALA A 24 -3.30 1.67 11.64
CA ALA A 24 -4.53 1.98 12.35
C ALA A 24 -4.60 3.42 12.85
N THR A 25 -3.50 4.16 12.80
CA THR A 25 -3.47 5.59 13.12
C THR A 25 -3.44 6.40 11.84
N ASP A 26 -4.17 7.51 11.76
CA ASP A 26 -4.05 8.45 10.62
C ASP A 26 -2.65 9.10 10.54
N ALA A 27 -1.77 8.81 11.51
CA ALA A 27 -0.44 9.37 11.68
C ALA A 27 0.65 8.69 10.83
N PHE A 28 0.30 7.84 9.86
CA PHE A 28 1.27 7.36 8.86
C PHE A 28 1.34 8.27 7.62
N GLY A 29 0.37 9.19 7.48
CA GLY A 29 0.32 10.19 6.42
C GLY A 29 -0.23 9.67 5.10
N ALA A 30 0.14 10.33 4.00
CA ALA A 30 -0.44 10.08 2.67
C ALA A 30 0.20 8.91 1.91
N PHE A 31 1.27 8.29 2.44
CA PHE A 31 1.90 7.13 1.81
C PHE A 31 2.55 6.18 2.81
N ALA A 32 2.68 4.92 2.39
CA ALA A 32 3.41 3.89 3.11
C ALA A 32 4.18 2.99 2.13
N ILE A 33 5.41 2.60 2.49
CA ILE A 33 6.28 1.73 1.71
C ILE A 33 6.78 0.62 2.61
N LEU A 34 6.65 -0.63 2.18
CA LEU A 34 7.26 -1.79 2.83
C LEU A 34 8.33 -2.37 1.90
N SER A 35 9.59 -2.18 2.28
CA SER A 35 10.75 -2.53 1.47
C SER A 35 11.47 -3.77 2.00
N ALA A 36 11.66 -4.75 1.11
CA ALA A 36 12.59 -5.87 1.33
C ALA A 36 14.02 -5.48 0.92
N SER A 37 14.15 -4.65 -0.12
CA SER A 37 15.40 -4.04 -0.58
C SER A 37 15.11 -2.80 -1.43
N ASP A 38 16.14 -2.12 -1.92
CA ASP A 38 16.00 -0.98 -2.84
C ASP A 38 15.37 -1.36 -4.19
N GLU A 39 15.39 -2.65 -4.54
CA GLU A 39 14.84 -3.18 -5.79
C GLU A 39 13.51 -3.95 -5.60
N ALA A 40 13.07 -4.13 -4.36
CA ALA A 40 11.91 -4.92 -4.00
C ALA A 40 11.11 -4.26 -2.87
N PHE A 41 9.93 -3.74 -3.21
CA PHE A 41 9.00 -3.14 -2.25
C PHE A 41 7.55 -3.22 -2.72
N ILE A 42 6.63 -3.11 -1.77
CA ILE A 42 5.22 -2.77 -2.01
C ILE A 42 4.95 -1.40 -1.40
N GLN A 43 4.18 -0.56 -2.08
CA GLN A 43 3.84 0.79 -1.60
C GLN A 43 2.37 1.11 -1.84
N ALA A 44 1.85 2.02 -1.02
CA ALA A 44 0.53 2.59 -1.16
C ALA A 44 0.59 4.10 -1.02
N GLY A 45 -0.10 4.81 -1.90
CA GLY A 45 -0.29 6.26 -1.82
C GLY A 45 -1.78 6.59 -1.79
N ASN A 46 -2.18 7.49 -0.90
CA ASN A 46 -3.52 8.04 -0.87
C ASN A 46 -3.72 8.89 -2.13
N ASP A 47 -4.75 8.56 -2.91
CA ASP A 47 -5.09 9.26 -4.15
C ASP A 47 -6.45 9.95 -4.01
N TRP A 48 -6.74 10.43 -2.80
CA TRP A 48 -7.94 11.22 -2.55
C TRP A 48 -7.90 12.50 -3.39
N GLN A 49 -9.01 12.75 -4.09
CA GLN A 49 -9.22 13.95 -4.88
C GLN A 49 -10.62 14.50 -4.61
N PRO A 50 -10.84 15.83 -4.65
CA PRO A 50 -12.15 16.42 -4.39
C PRO A 50 -13.11 16.30 -5.60
N ASP A 51 -13.22 15.12 -6.20
CA ASP A 51 -14.04 14.83 -7.38
C ASP A 51 -15.22 13.88 -7.12
N GLU A 52 -16.01 13.60 -8.15
CA GLU A 52 -17.19 12.72 -8.05
C GLU A 52 -16.81 11.26 -7.82
N ASP A 53 -15.73 10.80 -8.43
CA ASP A 53 -15.29 9.40 -8.37
C ASP A 53 -14.79 9.04 -6.97
N CYS A 54 -13.98 9.91 -6.36
CA CYS A 54 -13.48 9.74 -5.00
C CYS A 54 -14.63 9.78 -3.97
N ARG A 55 -15.61 10.69 -4.15
CA ARG A 55 -16.81 10.72 -3.29
C ARG A 55 -17.63 9.44 -3.41
N ALA A 56 -17.82 8.93 -4.63
CA ALA A 56 -18.54 7.68 -4.85
C ALA A 56 -17.79 6.49 -4.23
N PHE A 57 -16.45 6.48 -4.29
CA PHE A 57 -15.63 5.46 -3.65
C PHE A 57 -15.78 5.51 -2.12
N LEU A 58 -15.69 6.70 -1.52
CA LEU A 58 -15.91 6.91 -0.09
C LEU A 58 -17.29 6.43 0.36
N ASP A 59 -18.35 6.82 -0.36
CA ASP A 59 -19.72 6.41 -0.03
C ASP A 59 -19.92 4.88 -0.12
N ALA A 60 -19.22 4.21 -1.02
CA ALA A 60 -19.32 2.77 -1.23
C ALA A 60 -18.47 1.94 -0.26
N HIS A 61 -17.35 2.49 0.24
CA HIS A 61 -16.32 1.72 0.92
C HIS A 61 -15.94 2.22 2.32
N ASP A 62 -16.38 3.44 2.70
CA ASP A 62 -16.01 4.09 3.96
C ASP A 62 -14.48 4.17 4.15
N SER A 63 -13.76 4.45 3.04
CA SER A 63 -12.30 4.49 2.98
C SER A 63 -11.87 5.45 1.89
N ASP A 64 -10.77 6.18 2.12
CA ASP A 64 -10.08 6.90 1.06
C ASP A 64 -9.63 5.93 -0.05
N PRO A 65 -9.54 6.39 -1.30
CA PRO A 65 -8.98 5.61 -2.38
C PRO A 65 -7.45 5.58 -2.31
N TRP A 66 -6.88 4.39 -2.35
CA TRP A 66 -5.42 4.18 -2.37
C TRP A 66 -4.96 3.60 -3.70
N LEU A 67 -3.82 4.07 -4.19
CA LEU A 67 -3.08 3.44 -5.27
C LEU A 67 -2.09 2.45 -4.65
N LEU A 68 -2.22 1.17 -5.00
CA LEU A 68 -1.31 0.12 -4.57
C LEU A 68 -0.35 -0.24 -5.70
N GLU A 69 0.94 -0.27 -5.38
CA GLU A 69 2.02 -0.53 -6.32
C GLU A 69 3.04 -1.49 -5.73
N HIS A 70 3.77 -2.19 -6.59
CA HIS A 70 4.97 -2.92 -6.17
C HIS A 70 6.07 -2.79 -7.21
N ARG A 71 7.31 -2.96 -6.75
CA ARG A 71 8.50 -3.03 -7.61
C ARG A 71 9.24 -4.31 -7.34
N GLU A 72 9.64 -5.00 -8.39
CA GLU A 72 10.54 -6.15 -8.33
C GLU A 72 11.36 -6.24 -9.61
N TYR A 73 12.63 -6.62 -9.51
CA TYR A 73 13.53 -6.85 -10.65
C TYR A 73 13.57 -5.68 -11.64
N GLY A 74 13.55 -4.45 -11.10
CA GLY A 74 13.59 -3.22 -11.89
C GLY A 74 12.28 -2.85 -12.60
N ARG A 75 11.21 -3.63 -12.44
CA ARG A 75 9.88 -3.34 -13.01
C ARG A 75 8.92 -2.88 -11.94
N GLN A 76 8.05 -1.94 -12.29
CA GLN A 76 7.03 -1.41 -11.40
C GLN A 76 5.65 -1.77 -11.91
N PHE A 77 4.75 -2.11 -10.99
CA PHE A 77 3.39 -2.52 -11.27
C PHE A 77 2.43 -1.75 -10.39
N ARG A 78 1.23 -1.51 -10.90
CA ARG A 78 0.14 -0.84 -10.18
C ARG A 78 -1.14 -1.66 -10.29
N VAL A 79 -1.93 -1.68 -9.22
CA VAL A 79 -3.30 -2.21 -9.27
C VAL A 79 -4.16 -1.31 -10.15
N ALA A 80 -4.90 -1.90 -11.08
CA ALA A 80 -5.66 -1.13 -12.09
C ALA A 80 -6.76 -0.21 -11.52
N ARG A 81 -7.17 -0.39 -10.26
CA ARG A 81 -8.22 0.37 -9.59
C ARG A 81 -7.75 0.80 -8.21
N HIS A 82 -8.40 1.82 -7.66
CA HIS A 82 -8.26 2.18 -6.26
C HIS A 82 -8.62 1.01 -5.35
N VAL A 83 -7.90 0.91 -4.25
CA VAL A 83 -8.12 -0.08 -3.19
C VAL A 83 -8.44 0.65 -1.88
N THR A 84 -9.08 -0.05 -0.95
CA THR A 84 -9.34 0.49 0.40
C THR A 84 -8.10 0.37 1.29
N LEU A 85 -8.04 1.13 2.38
CA LEU A 85 -6.96 1.02 3.36
C LEU A 85 -6.86 -0.41 3.94
N GLU A 86 -7.99 -1.08 4.15
CA GLU A 86 -8.01 -2.47 4.61
C GLU A 86 -7.37 -3.43 3.59
N GLN A 87 -7.61 -3.23 2.30
CA GLN A 87 -6.94 -4.01 1.25
C GLN A 87 -5.44 -3.73 1.19
N VAL A 88 -5.02 -2.48 1.43
CA VAL A 88 -3.59 -2.12 1.58
C VAL A 88 -2.99 -2.89 2.74
N ARG A 89 -3.62 -2.88 3.92
CA ARG A 89 -3.15 -3.61 5.11
C ARG A 89 -2.97 -5.10 4.84
N GLN A 90 -3.95 -5.73 4.19
CA GLN A 90 -3.89 -7.14 3.83
C GLN A 90 -2.75 -7.45 2.84
N ALA A 91 -2.55 -6.59 1.83
CA ALA A 91 -1.46 -6.74 0.88
C ALA A 91 -0.10 -6.60 1.57
N PHE A 92 0.05 -5.60 2.45
CA PHE A 92 1.28 -5.36 3.19
C PHE A 92 1.59 -6.50 4.15
N HIS A 93 0.57 -7.05 4.82
CA HIS A 93 0.73 -8.22 5.69
C HIS A 93 1.19 -9.44 4.89
N SER A 94 0.51 -9.74 3.78
CA SER A 94 0.91 -10.85 2.90
C SER A 94 2.34 -10.66 2.39
N TYR A 95 2.73 -9.44 1.97
CA TYR A 95 4.10 -9.15 1.56
C TYR A 95 5.12 -9.35 2.69
N LEU A 96 4.83 -8.83 3.89
CA LEU A 96 5.70 -8.94 5.06
C LEU A 96 5.98 -10.39 5.48
N THR A 97 5.01 -11.27 5.27
CA THR A 97 5.11 -12.69 5.66
C THR A 97 5.51 -13.61 4.51
N ASP A 98 6.05 -13.07 3.40
CA ASP A 98 6.38 -13.82 2.18
C ASP A 98 5.18 -14.62 1.60
N GLY A 99 3.97 -14.13 1.86
CA GLY A 99 2.72 -14.66 1.31
C GLY A 99 2.58 -14.36 -0.18
N SER A 100 1.61 -15.01 -0.82
CA SER A 100 1.36 -14.89 -2.26
C SER A 100 0.09 -14.11 -2.61
N GLU A 101 -0.70 -13.78 -1.59
CA GLU A 101 -2.01 -13.14 -1.71
C GLU A 101 -1.90 -11.70 -2.21
N TRP A 102 -0.86 -10.96 -1.80
CA TRP A 102 -0.60 -9.63 -2.36
C TRP A 102 -0.36 -9.66 -3.88
N ARG A 103 0.18 -10.77 -4.40
CA ARG A 103 0.45 -10.91 -5.84
C ARG A 103 -0.76 -11.43 -6.61
N THR A 104 -1.50 -12.36 -6.03
CA THR A 104 -2.60 -13.06 -6.71
C THR A 104 -3.97 -12.43 -6.47
N GLY A 105 -4.12 -11.65 -5.40
CA GLY A 105 -5.37 -11.00 -5.00
C GLY A 105 -5.70 -9.73 -5.76
N PHE A 106 -4.79 -9.21 -6.59
CA PHE A 106 -4.98 -7.97 -7.33
C PHE A 106 -4.65 -8.11 -8.82
N ALA A 107 -5.32 -7.29 -9.63
CA ALA A 107 -5.05 -7.16 -11.06
C ALA A 107 -3.93 -6.13 -11.28
N TRP A 108 -2.69 -6.62 -11.32
CA TRP A 108 -1.49 -5.83 -11.55
C TRP A 108 -1.27 -5.50 -13.02
N SER A 109 -0.90 -4.26 -13.31
CA SER A 109 -0.47 -3.79 -14.62
C SER A 109 0.92 -3.18 -14.53
N GLU A 110 1.82 -3.56 -15.44
CA GLU A 110 3.17 -2.99 -15.51
C GLU A 110 3.09 -1.51 -15.92
N LEU A 111 3.77 -0.65 -15.18
CA LEU A 111 3.92 0.76 -15.51
C LEU A 111 5.06 0.91 -16.52
N GLN A 112 4.77 1.57 -17.64
CA GLN A 112 5.81 2.03 -18.58
C GLN A 112 6.36 3.34 -18.01
N LEU A 113 7.51 3.27 -17.33
CA LEU A 113 8.22 4.43 -16.77
C LEU A 113 9.23 5.01 -17.75
#